data_AF-A0A945YDT3-F1
#
_entry.id   AF-A0A945YDT3-F1
#
_cell.length_a   1.000
_cell.length_b   1.000
_cell.length_c   1.000
_cell.angle_alpha   90.00
_cell.angle_beta   90.00
_cell.angle_gamma   90.00
#
_symmetry.space_group_name_H-M   'P 1'
#
loop_
_entity.id
_entity.type
_entity.pdbx_description
1 polymer ?
#
loop_
_entity_poly.entity_id
_entity_poly.type
_entity_poly.pdbx_seq_one_letter_code
_entity_poly.pdbx_strand_id
1 'polypeptide(L)'
;TLHPQALHQPIQTNRLGGPVCVTQPIEHNRFDWNRHSIAGTGAAGSGYVARHNIELGTSLSHCFDIHGGRDRRDGTDIAGRSIEIHHNTFRAPETPIVIRGVPQESCRVHHNWFPRHSNAAEAVEAESGTLVENNAYGEHAH
;
A
#
# COMPACT_ATOMS: atom_id res chain seq x y z
N THR A 1 -18.66 1.45 29.97
CA THR A 1 -19.11 1.37 28.56
C THR A 1 -18.56 2.58 27.83
N LEU A 2 -17.34 2.47 27.32
CA LEU A 2 -16.66 3.54 26.61
C LEU A 2 -16.51 3.09 25.15
N HIS A 3 -17.19 3.80 24.26
CA HIS A 3 -16.96 3.74 22.83
C HIS A 3 -15.54 4.23 22.52
N PRO A 4 -14.68 3.47 21.82
CA PRO A 4 -13.48 4.03 21.25
C PRO A 4 -13.84 4.74 19.93
N GLN A 5 -13.97 6.06 19.99
CA GLN A 5 -13.80 6.90 18.80
C GLN A 5 -12.30 6.92 18.46
N ALA A 6 -11.85 6.01 17.60
CA ALA A 6 -10.50 6.09 17.04
C ALA A 6 -10.52 7.14 15.91
N LEU A 7 -10.02 8.33 16.21
CA LEU A 7 -9.79 9.39 15.24
C LEU A 7 -8.76 8.93 14.20
N HIS A 8 -9.34 8.52 13.08
CA HIS A 8 -8.82 8.48 11.72
C HIS A 8 -7.67 9.47 11.46
N GLN A 9 -6.45 8.97 11.32
CA GLN A 9 -5.38 9.63 10.57
C GLN A 9 -4.68 8.52 9.77
N PRO A 10 -4.75 8.51 8.43
CA PRO A 10 -3.79 7.73 7.66
C PRO A 10 -2.39 8.19 8.08
N ILE A 11 -1.39 7.31 8.08
CA ILE A 11 0.00 7.78 8.02
C ILE A 11 0.15 8.45 6.64
N GLN A 12 -0.29 9.70 6.54
CA GLN A 12 0.12 10.58 5.46
C GLN A 12 1.55 10.96 5.81
N THR A 13 2.51 10.45 5.06
CA THR A 13 3.87 11.00 5.07
C THR A 13 3.83 12.40 4.43
N ASN A 14 3.20 13.35 5.12
CA ASN A 14 3.26 14.77 4.79
C ASN A 14 3.95 15.51 5.94
N ARG A 15 5.28 15.39 5.97
CA ARG A 15 6.13 16.49 6.45
C ARG A 15 6.95 17.00 5.27
N LEU A 16 6.50 18.16 4.77
CA LEU A 16 7.27 19.20 4.07
C LEU A 16 7.56 18.94 2.58
N GLY A 17 7.17 19.93 1.75
CA GLY A 17 7.29 19.90 0.29
C GLY A 17 8.74 19.94 -0.20
N GLY A 18 9.28 18.76 -0.47
CA GLY A 18 10.55 18.52 -1.13
C GLY A 18 10.63 17.06 -1.60
N PRO A 19 11.60 16.70 -2.47
CA PRO A 19 11.72 15.36 -3.01
C PRO A 19 12.10 14.39 -1.88
N VAL A 20 11.12 13.64 -1.36
CA VAL A 20 11.35 12.67 -0.29
C VAL A 20 11.97 11.41 -0.90
N CYS A 21 13.29 11.34 -0.80
CA CYS A 21 14.01 10.08 -0.81
C CYS A 21 13.81 9.40 0.56
N VAL A 22 13.29 8.18 0.55
CA VAL A 22 13.07 7.29 1.70
C VAL A 22 14.24 7.30 2.70
N THR A 23 13.99 7.65 3.96
CA THR A 23 15.00 7.46 5.03
C THR A 23 14.59 6.44 6.08
N GLN A 24 13.30 6.09 6.24
CA GLN A 24 12.86 5.05 7.17
C GLN A 24 11.67 4.25 6.59
N PRO A 25 11.66 2.92 6.74
CA PRO A 25 10.53 2.08 6.34
C PRO A 25 9.32 2.29 7.25
N ILE A 26 8.13 2.10 6.69
CA ILE A 26 6.88 2.01 7.45
C ILE A 26 6.75 0.56 7.92
N GLU A 27 7.11 0.28 9.17
CA GLU A 27 7.19 -1.10 9.67
C GLU A 27 6.64 -1.34 11.07
N HIS A 28 6.24 -2.59 11.34
CA HIS A 28 5.72 -3.08 12.63
C HIS A 28 4.43 -2.40 13.13
N ASN A 29 3.58 -1.92 12.21
CA ASN A 29 2.30 -1.31 12.55
C ASN A 29 1.14 -2.33 12.54
N ARG A 30 0.08 -2.00 13.28
CA ARG A 30 -1.22 -2.69 13.21
C ARG A 30 -2.27 -1.69 12.72
N PHE A 31 -2.96 -2.03 11.64
CA PHE A 31 -3.99 -1.21 11.02
C PHE A 31 -5.37 -1.86 11.18
N ASP A 32 -6.38 -1.02 11.39
CA ASP A 32 -7.78 -1.44 11.58
C ASP A 32 -8.71 -0.23 11.41
N TRP A 33 -9.86 -0.43 10.75
CA TRP A 33 -10.85 0.61 10.44
C TRP A 33 -10.28 1.81 9.66
N ASN A 34 -9.22 1.59 8.87
CA ASN A 34 -8.61 2.60 8.02
C ASN A 34 -9.33 2.70 6.67
N ARG A 35 -9.42 3.90 6.08
CA ARG A 35 -9.81 4.05 4.66
C ARG A 35 -8.64 3.67 3.74
N HIS A 36 -7.45 4.15 4.09
CA HIS A 36 -6.17 3.68 3.58
C HIS A 36 -5.23 3.57 4.78
N SER A 37 -4.59 2.42 4.95
CA SER A 37 -3.62 2.12 6.00
C SER A 37 -2.27 2.77 5.70
N ILE A 38 -1.86 2.74 4.43
CA ILE A 38 -0.71 3.49 3.89
C ILE A 38 -1.12 4.10 2.57
N ALA A 39 -0.83 5.38 2.34
CA ALA A 39 -1.09 6.03 1.06
C ALA A 39 0.10 6.91 0.66
N GLY A 40 0.57 6.73 -0.57
CA GLY A 40 1.53 7.64 -1.22
C GLY A 40 0.84 8.52 -2.25
N THR A 41 1.30 9.76 -2.36
CA THR A 41 0.77 10.72 -3.35
C THR A 41 1.11 10.34 -4.78
N GLY A 42 2.12 9.48 -5.00
CA GLY A 42 2.61 9.13 -6.33
C GLY A 42 3.23 10.30 -7.10
N ALA A 43 3.56 11.39 -6.43
CA ALA A 43 4.31 12.49 -7.04
C ALA A 43 5.68 11.97 -7.54
N ALA A 44 6.19 12.53 -8.63
CA ALA A 44 7.51 12.17 -9.16
C ALA A 44 8.59 12.25 -8.05
N GLY A 45 9.47 11.27 -8.01
CA GLY A 45 10.53 11.15 -7.00
C GLY A 45 10.09 10.58 -5.64
N SER A 46 8.78 10.53 -5.35
CA SER A 46 8.24 9.96 -4.10
C SER A 46 8.30 8.43 -4.08
N GLY A 47 8.14 7.82 -2.90
CA GLY A 47 8.13 6.38 -2.75
C GLY A 47 8.13 5.97 -1.29
N TYR A 48 7.92 4.68 -1.03
CA TYR A 48 8.02 4.14 0.33
C TYR A 48 8.45 2.68 0.33
N VAL A 49 8.96 2.24 1.48
CA VAL A 49 9.12 0.83 1.83
C VAL A 49 8.14 0.52 2.97
N ALA A 50 7.27 -0.46 2.78
CA ALA A 50 6.30 -0.91 3.78
C ALA A 50 6.53 -2.39 4.09
N ARG A 51 6.88 -2.70 5.35
CA ARG A 51 7.18 -4.09 5.75
C ARG A 51 6.78 -4.47 7.15
N HIS A 52 6.55 -5.76 7.39
CA HIS A 52 6.24 -6.27 8.74
C HIS A 52 5.01 -5.62 9.40
N ASN A 53 4.06 -5.11 8.60
CA ASN A 53 2.81 -4.56 9.11
C ASN A 53 1.69 -5.62 9.06
N ILE A 54 0.65 -5.41 9.87
CA ILE A 54 -0.54 -6.28 9.91
C ILE A 54 -1.80 -5.43 9.74
N GLU A 55 -2.57 -5.69 8.69
CA GLU A 55 -3.96 -5.27 8.56
C GLU A 55 -4.86 -6.28 9.27
N LEU A 56 -5.60 -5.85 10.29
CA LEU A 56 -6.25 -6.75 11.25
C LEU A 56 -7.52 -7.41 10.71
N GLY A 57 -8.18 -6.83 9.71
CA GLY A 57 -9.29 -7.48 9.00
C GLY A 57 -10.50 -6.60 8.71
N THR A 58 -10.54 -5.36 9.22
CA THR A 58 -11.58 -4.39 8.85
C THR A 58 -10.95 -3.19 8.18
N SER A 59 -11.23 -3.00 6.89
CA SER A 59 -10.84 -1.80 6.13
C SER A 59 -12.08 -1.15 5.53
N LEU A 60 -12.07 0.18 5.37
CA LEU A 60 -13.16 0.93 4.74
C LEU A 60 -12.97 1.05 3.20
N SER A 61 -11.79 0.70 2.70
CA SER A 61 -11.45 0.65 1.27
C SER A 61 -10.18 -0.20 1.07
N HIS A 62 -9.46 -0.01 -0.04
CA HIS A 62 -8.18 -0.69 -0.23
C HIS A 62 -7.13 -0.26 0.80
N CYS A 63 -6.26 -1.19 1.20
CA CYS A 63 -5.41 -1.03 2.38
C CYS A 63 -4.21 -0.13 2.09
N PHE A 64 -3.34 -0.53 1.16
CA PHE A 64 -2.16 0.25 0.76
C PHE A 64 -2.39 0.85 -0.63
N ASP A 65 -2.02 2.12 -0.79
CA ASP A 65 -2.30 2.88 -1.99
C ASP A 65 -1.08 3.68 -2.47
N ILE A 66 -0.96 3.78 -3.79
CA ILE A 66 -0.18 4.80 -4.48
C ILE A 66 -1.09 5.46 -5.49
N HIS A 67 -1.36 6.75 -5.28
CA HIS A 67 -2.06 7.59 -6.26
C HIS A 67 -1.27 7.68 -7.57
N GLY A 68 -1.95 7.90 -8.69
CA GLY A 68 -1.32 8.19 -9.98
C GLY A 68 -1.51 9.62 -10.44
N GLY A 69 -1.00 9.93 -11.63
CA GLY A 69 -1.19 11.24 -12.24
C GLY A 69 -2.66 11.57 -12.57
N ARG A 70 -3.54 10.58 -12.77
CA ARG A 70 -5.00 10.78 -12.86
C ARG A 70 -5.59 11.35 -11.56
N ASP A 71 -5.18 10.83 -10.41
CA ASP A 71 -5.60 11.34 -9.10
C ASP A 71 -5.11 12.76 -8.84
N ARG A 72 -3.88 13.05 -9.31
CA ARG A 72 -3.23 14.34 -9.16
C ARG A 72 -3.65 15.37 -10.22
N ARG A 73 -4.29 14.93 -11.31
CA ARG A 73 -4.69 15.74 -12.47
C ARG A 73 -3.52 16.54 -13.06
N ASP A 74 -2.35 15.92 -13.14
CA ASP A 74 -1.10 16.61 -13.53
C ASP A 74 -0.63 16.29 -14.95
N GLY A 75 -1.40 15.50 -15.70
CA GLY A 75 -1.08 15.11 -17.09
C GLY A 75 -0.05 13.98 -17.22
N THR A 76 0.34 13.34 -16.10
CA THR A 76 1.23 12.17 -16.11
C THR A 76 0.46 10.88 -15.79
N ASP A 77 1.12 9.74 -15.92
CA ASP A 77 0.73 8.44 -15.37
C ASP A 77 1.59 8.05 -14.17
N ILE A 78 2.41 8.97 -13.64
CA ILE A 78 3.43 8.65 -12.62
C ILE A 78 2.78 8.26 -11.28
N ALA A 79 3.23 7.12 -10.75
CA ALA A 79 2.90 6.55 -9.45
C ALA A 79 4.15 6.49 -8.55
N GLY A 80 4.84 7.61 -8.40
CA GLY A 80 6.11 7.69 -7.65
C GLY A 80 7.30 7.09 -8.39
N ARG A 81 8.40 6.90 -7.67
CA ARG A 81 9.71 6.47 -8.18
C ARG A 81 9.99 5.02 -7.85
N SER A 82 10.14 4.72 -6.56
CA SER A 82 10.50 3.38 -6.06
C SER A 82 9.62 3.00 -4.88
N ILE A 83 8.90 1.88 -5.00
CA ILE A 83 7.94 1.37 -4.00
C ILE A 83 8.28 -0.10 -3.70
N GLU A 84 8.38 -0.45 -2.42
CA GLU A 84 8.60 -1.83 -1.99
C GLU A 84 7.62 -2.21 -0.88
N ILE A 85 6.79 -3.22 -1.13
CA ILE A 85 5.77 -3.72 -0.20
C ILE A 85 6.06 -5.18 0.07
N HIS A 86 6.57 -5.48 1.26
CA HIS A 86 6.99 -6.85 1.56
C HIS A 86 6.79 -7.30 2.99
N HIS A 87 6.59 -8.60 3.22
CA HIS A 87 6.46 -9.17 4.57
C HIS A 87 5.32 -8.55 5.40
N ASN A 88 4.26 -8.07 4.75
CA ASN A 88 3.04 -7.63 5.41
C ASN A 88 1.99 -8.75 5.41
N THR A 89 1.07 -8.70 6.37
CA THR A 89 -0.10 -9.59 6.41
C THR A 89 -1.38 -8.78 6.23
N PHE A 90 -2.20 -9.15 5.24
CA PHE A 90 -3.45 -8.46 4.91
C PHE A 90 -4.68 -9.32 5.20
N ARG A 91 -5.32 -9.14 6.36
CA ARG A 91 -6.49 -9.95 6.74
C ARG A 91 -7.82 -9.39 6.25
N ALA A 92 -7.82 -8.17 5.71
CA ALA A 92 -8.99 -7.50 5.18
C ALA A 92 -9.47 -8.17 3.88
N PRO A 93 -10.80 -8.30 3.67
CA PRO A 93 -11.35 -8.76 2.39
C PRO A 93 -11.24 -7.70 1.29
N GLU A 94 -11.07 -6.42 1.63
CA GLU A 94 -10.84 -5.34 0.66
C GLU A 94 -9.50 -5.52 -0.07
N THR A 95 -9.37 -4.92 -1.26
CA THR A 95 -8.15 -4.99 -2.07
C THR A 95 -6.93 -4.55 -1.26
N PRO A 96 -5.95 -5.44 -1.02
CA PRO A 96 -4.80 -5.15 -0.19
C PRO A 96 -3.95 -3.99 -0.71
N ILE A 97 -3.64 -3.98 -2.01
CA ILE A 97 -2.68 -3.04 -2.60
C ILE A 97 -3.23 -2.50 -3.92
N VAL A 98 -3.20 -1.17 -4.08
CA VAL A 98 -3.59 -0.49 -5.32
C VAL A 98 -2.48 0.48 -5.74
N ILE A 99 -1.98 0.35 -6.98
CA ILE A 99 -0.96 1.21 -7.59
C ILE A 99 -1.55 1.87 -8.84
N ARG A 100 -1.91 3.16 -8.74
CA ARG A 100 -2.80 3.84 -9.71
C ARG A 100 -2.07 4.56 -10.86
N GLY A 101 -0.91 4.04 -11.24
CA GLY A 101 -0.06 4.58 -12.32
C GLY A 101 1.23 3.77 -12.46
N VAL A 102 2.19 4.30 -13.21
CA VAL A 102 3.47 3.66 -13.52
C VAL A 102 4.58 4.23 -12.62
N PRO A 103 5.32 3.39 -11.86
CA PRO A 103 6.48 3.84 -11.09
C PRO A 103 7.63 4.22 -12.05
N GLN A 104 8.38 5.27 -11.71
CA GLN A 104 9.48 5.73 -12.58
C GLN A 104 10.68 4.78 -12.61
N GLU A 105 10.92 4.03 -11.53
CA GLU A 105 12.05 3.09 -11.41
C GLU A 105 11.58 1.68 -11.06
N SER A 106 10.86 1.50 -9.94
CA SER A 106 10.45 0.17 -9.50
C SER A 106 9.19 0.18 -8.63
N CYS A 107 8.36 -0.85 -8.77
CA CYS A 107 7.38 -1.22 -7.75
C CYS A 107 7.44 -2.74 -7.55
N ARG A 108 7.70 -3.18 -6.32
CA ARG A 108 7.82 -4.61 -5.99
C ARG A 108 6.88 -4.97 -4.85
N VAL A 109 6.06 -5.98 -5.07
CA VAL A 109 5.12 -6.54 -4.09
C VAL A 109 5.47 -8.01 -3.88
N HIS A 110 6.13 -8.32 -2.76
CA HIS A 110 6.64 -9.68 -2.53
C HIS A 110 6.64 -10.13 -1.08
N HIS A 111 6.55 -11.44 -0.85
CA HIS A 111 6.59 -12.04 0.49
C HIS A 111 5.50 -11.50 1.44
N ASN A 112 4.40 -10.97 0.91
CA ASN A 112 3.22 -10.64 1.69
C ASN A 112 2.33 -11.87 1.82
N TRP A 113 1.47 -11.88 2.82
CA TRP A 113 0.42 -12.88 2.97
C TRP A 113 -0.95 -12.24 2.85
N PHE A 114 -1.75 -12.75 1.90
CA PHE A 114 -3.09 -12.30 1.59
C PHE A 114 -4.13 -13.42 1.88
N PRO A 115 -4.43 -13.71 3.16
CA PRO A 115 -5.28 -14.84 3.54
C PRO A 115 -6.70 -14.83 2.97
N ARG A 116 -7.23 -13.66 2.59
CA ARG A 116 -8.58 -13.50 2.04
C ARG A 116 -8.64 -13.42 0.51
N HIS A 117 -7.51 -13.59 -0.16
CA HIS A 117 -7.37 -13.45 -1.62
C HIS A 117 -6.74 -14.71 -2.19
N SER A 118 -7.28 -15.20 -3.30
CA SER A 118 -6.92 -16.50 -3.87
C SER A 118 -5.70 -16.44 -4.79
N ASN A 119 -5.36 -15.27 -5.31
CA ASN A 119 -4.29 -15.07 -6.28
C ASN A 119 -3.84 -13.60 -6.34
N ALA A 120 -2.80 -13.33 -7.12
CA ALA A 120 -2.21 -12.00 -7.30
C ALA A 120 -3.19 -10.95 -7.84
N ALA A 121 -4.06 -11.34 -8.78
CA ALA A 121 -4.99 -10.41 -9.43
C ALA A 121 -6.13 -9.97 -8.50
N GLU A 122 -6.45 -10.76 -7.49
CA GLU A 122 -7.37 -10.37 -6.42
C GLU A 122 -6.69 -9.48 -5.37
N ALA A 123 -5.41 -9.72 -5.08
CA ALA A 123 -4.68 -9.03 -4.01
C ALA A 123 -4.05 -7.69 -4.42
N VAL A 124 -3.71 -7.52 -5.70
CA VAL A 124 -2.96 -6.36 -6.20
C VAL A 124 -3.57 -5.83 -7.48
N GLU A 125 -4.04 -4.60 -7.44
CA GLU A 125 -4.45 -3.83 -8.61
C GLU A 125 -3.33 -2.86 -8.99
N ALA A 126 -2.76 -2.98 -10.19
CA ALA A 126 -1.67 -2.13 -10.63
C ALA A 126 -1.64 -1.93 -12.15
N GLU A 127 -1.11 -0.79 -12.59
CA GLU A 127 -0.69 -0.59 -13.98
C GLU A 127 0.68 -1.26 -14.25
N SER A 128 1.27 -1.01 -15.42
CA SER A 128 2.57 -1.58 -15.80
C SER A 128 3.69 -1.11 -14.85
N GLY A 129 4.79 -1.87 -14.80
CA GLY A 129 5.96 -1.53 -13.96
C GLY A 129 5.88 -2.03 -12.51
N THR A 130 4.82 -2.74 -12.14
CA THR A 130 4.71 -3.44 -10.84
C THR A 130 5.05 -4.92 -10.98
N LEU A 131 6.04 -5.38 -10.22
CA LEU A 131 6.42 -6.79 -10.10
C LEU A 131 5.76 -7.40 -8.87
N VAL A 132 4.87 -8.39 -9.09
CA VAL A 132 4.17 -9.13 -8.03
C VAL A 132 4.70 -10.57 -8.01
N GLU A 133 5.45 -10.94 -6.96
CA GLU A 133 6.14 -12.23 -6.91
C GLU A 133 6.24 -12.78 -5.48
N ASN A 134 6.33 -14.09 -5.32
CA ASN A 134 6.64 -14.74 -4.02
C ASN A 134 5.71 -14.33 -2.87
N ASN A 135 4.42 -14.07 -3.14
CA ASN A 135 3.41 -13.81 -2.10
C ASN A 135 2.63 -15.09 -1.79
N ALA A 136 2.16 -15.20 -0.55
CA ALA A 136 1.25 -16.27 -0.13
C ALA A 136 -0.21 -15.81 -0.24
N TYR A 137 -1.07 -16.71 -0.70
CA TYR A 137 -2.50 -16.46 -0.94
C TYR A 137 -3.34 -17.51 -0.22
N GLY A 138 -4.55 -17.14 0.18
CA GLY A 138 -5.47 -18.01 0.92
C GLY A 138 -5.07 -18.29 2.36
N GLU A 139 -5.98 -18.94 3.09
CA GLU A 139 -5.87 -19.19 4.54
C GLU A 139 -4.70 -20.11 4.92
N HIS A 140 -4.18 -20.86 3.94
CA HIS A 140 -3.05 -21.76 4.10
C HIS A 140 -1.92 -21.32 3.17
N ALA A 141 -0.89 -20.70 3.74
CA ALA A 141 0.34 -20.44 3.01
C ALA A 141 1.03 -21.80 2.76
N HIS A 142 1.12 -22.20 1.50
CA HIS A 142 1.87 -23.38 1.05
C HIS A 142 3.30 -23.00 0.67
#